data_AF-A0A9E6EWC1-F1
#
_entry.id   AF-A0A9E6EWC1-F1
#
_cell.length_a   1.000
_cell.length_b   1.000
_cell.length_c   1.000
_cell.angle_alpha   90.00
_cell.angle_beta   90.00
_cell.angle_gamma   90.00
#
_symmetry.space_group_name_H-M   'P 1'
#
loop_
_entity.id
_entity.type
_entity.pdbx_description
1 polymer ?
#
loop_
_entity_poly.entity_id
_entity_poly.type
_entity_poly.pdbx_seq_one_letter_code
_entity_poly.pdbx_strand_id
1 'polypeptide(L)'
;MKILLTILLCVFPSLCLAIDNPDAPNYLVEFDNRIASIQKNINDNSKTTVDYSNGYKNLENILEKELNTAYQKLIDKLNKDQKEILKQSQSQWVSFRDKEFEFISNNWNTQRFGSSSAISIGDYRTQTIINRVRQLLMYLKNYS
;
A
#
# COMPACT_ATOMS: atom_id res chain seq x y z
N MET A 1 -4.75 55.26 -7.06
CA MET A 1 -5.92 54.38 -6.81
C MET A 1 -5.40 53.10 -6.19
N LYS A 2 -5.70 52.88 -4.90
CA LYS A 2 -5.32 51.68 -4.14
C LYS A 2 -6.17 50.52 -4.66
N ILE A 3 -5.53 49.44 -5.11
CA ILE A 3 -6.19 48.13 -5.20
C ILE A 3 -5.37 47.14 -4.37
N LEU A 4 -6.13 46.44 -3.55
CA LEU A 4 -5.77 45.57 -2.44
C LEU A 4 -5.23 44.23 -2.95
N LEU A 5 -4.14 43.78 -2.31
CA LEU A 5 -3.89 42.43 -1.78
C LEU A 5 -4.43 41.20 -2.54
N THR A 6 -3.51 40.35 -3.02
CA THR A 6 -3.57 38.91 -2.71
C THR A 6 -2.13 38.39 -2.54
N ILE A 7 -1.69 38.23 -1.29
CA ILE A 7 -0.51 37.42 -0.99
C ILE A 7 -0.95 35.97 -1.10
N LEU A 8 -0.53 35.31 -2.17
CA LEU A 8 -0.66 33.86 -2.33
C LEU A 8 0.27 33.20 -1.31
N LEU A 9 -0.26 32.83 -0.14
CA LEU A 9 0.42 31.92 0.78
C LEU A 9 0.59 30.59 0.04
N CYS A 10 1.80 30.34 -0.47
CA CYS A 10 2.23 29.01 -0.88
C CYS A 10 2.09 28.11 0.35
N VAL A 11 1.04 27.30 0.35
CA VAL A 11 0.88 26.17 1.25
C VAL A 11 1.99 25.21 0.86
N PHE A 12 3.16 25.33 1.49
CA PHE A 12 4.17 24.29 1.39
C PHE A 12 3.51 23.02 1.94
N PRO A 13 3.29 21.97 1.13
CA PRO A 13 2.98 20.70 1.73
C PRO A 13 4.15 20.40 2.67
N SER A 14 3.85 20.12 3.94
CA SER A 14 4.84 19.59 4.86
C SER A 14 5.42 18.35 4.23
N LEU A 15 6.57 18.50 3.55
CA LEU A 15 7.39 17.37 3.16
C LEU A 15 7.78 16.77 4.49
N CYS A 16 7.07 15.72 4.91
CA CYS A 16 7.54 14.81 5.93
C CYS A 16 8.77 14.14 5.33
N LEU A 17 9.89 14.85 5.37
CA LEU A 17 11.19 14.29 5.09
C LEU A 17 11.50 13.46 6.32
N ALA A 18 11.17 12.16 6.24
CA ALA A 18 11.81 11.21 7.13
C ALA A 18 13.33 11.42 7.00
N ILE A 19 14.04 11.40 8.14
CA ILE A 19 15.51 11.49 8.13
C ILE A 19 16.00 10.30 7.31
N ASP A 20 16.51 10.56 6.11
CA ASP A 20 16.98 9.51 5.22
C ASP A 20 18.27 8.95 5.80
N ASN A 21 18.28 7.65 6.11
CA ASN A 21 19.49 6.93 6.48
C ASN A 21 20.11 6.39 5.18
N PRO A 22 21.15 7.05 4.62
CA PRO A 22 21.71 6.68 3.32
C PRO A 22 22.35 5.27 3.33
N ASP A 23 22.64 4.74 4.52
CA ASP A 23 23.29 3.44 4.71
C ASP A 23 22.27 2.29 4.92
N ALA A 24 20.96 2.59 5.04
CA ALA A 24 19.92 1.58 5.24
C ALA A 24 19.68 0.75 3.96
N PRO A 25 19.49 -0.59 4.05
CA PRO A 25 19.16 -1.39 2.89
C PRO A 25 17.89 -0.89 2.19
N ASN A 26 17.89 -0.89 0.86
CA ASN A 26 16.81 -0.30 0.08
C ASN A 26 15.60 -1.24 -0.10
N TYR A 27 15.07 -1.74 1.02
CA TYR A 27 13.95 -2.67 1.06
C TYR A 27 12.73 -2.18 0.28
N LEU A 28 12.50 -0.86 0.28
CA LEU A 28 11.36 -0.23 -0.40
C LEU A 28 11.48 -0.36 -1.93
N VAL A 29 12.63 -0.01 -2.51
CA VAL A 29 12.83 -0.11 -3.96
C VAL A 29 12.81 -1.56 -4.42
N GLU A 30 13.41 -2.48 -3.65
CA GLU A 30 13.35 -3.91 -3.97
C GLU A 30 11.91 -4.44 -3.96
N PHE A 31 11.11 -4.06 -2.95
CA PHE A 31 9.69 -4.40 -2.89
C PHE A 31 8.93 -3.82 -4.08
N ASP A 32 9.10 -2.53 -4.37
CA ASP A 32 8.42 -1.85 -5.47
C ASP A 32 8.74 -2.49 -6.83
N ASN A 33 10.00 -2.84 -7.07
CA ASN A 33 10.42 -3.51 -8.29
C ASN A 33 9.79 -4.90 -8.43
N ARG A 34 9.73 -5.70 -7.35
CA ARG A 34 9.07 -7.02 -7.37
C ARG A 34 7.59 -6.89 -7.69
N ILE A 35 6.88 -5.99 -7.00
CA ILE A 35 5.43 -5.80 -7.20
C ILE A 35 5.13 -5.26 -8.60
N ALA A 36 5.90 -4.30 -9.09
CA ALA A 36 5.75 -3.76 -10.45
C ALA A 36 5.93 -4.86 -11.51
N SER A 37 6.90 -5.76 -11.33
CA SER A 37 7.11 -6.90 -12.24
C SER A 37 5.92 -7.86 -12.24
N ILE A 38 5.32 -8.14 -11.08
CA ILE A 38 4.15 -9.03 -10.98
C ILE A 38 2.92 -8.38 -11.61
N GLN A 39 2.66 -7.09 -11.32
CA GLN A 39 1.55 -6.34 -11.92
C GLN A 39 1.68 -6.27 -13.44
N LYS A 40 2.90 -6.02 -13.96
CA LYS A 40 3.18 -6.09 -15.39
C LYS A 40 2.87 -7.46 -15.97
N ASN A 41 3.27 -8.54 -15.28
CA ASN A 41 2.97 -9.90 -15.73
C ASN A 41 1.47 -10.18 -15.81
N ILE A 42 0.69 -9.73 -14.82
CA ILE A 42 -0.78 -9.84 -14.83
C ILE A 42 -1.34 -9.12 -16.07
N ASN A 43 -0.91 -7.89 -16.33
CA ASN A 43 -1.41 -7.09 -17.44
C ASN A 43 -1.04 -7.67 -18.82
N ASP A 44 0.19 -8.16 -18.99
CA ASP A 44 0.67 -8.66 -20.27
C ASP A 44 0.07 -10.04 -20.64
N ASN A 45 -0.15 -10.89 -19.64
CA ASN A 45 -0.49 -12.30 -19.85
C ASN A 45 -1.97 -12.62 -19.67
N SER A 46 -2.74 -11.79 -18.98
CA SER A 46 -4.17 -12.02 -18.80
C SER A 46 -4.94 -11.78 -20.10
N LYS A 47 -5.74 -12.74 -20.54
CA LYS A 47 -6.60 -12.63 -21.74
C LYS A 47 -8.07 -12.60 -21.39
N THR A 48 -8.44 -13.09 -20.22
CA THR A 48 -9.81 -13.18 -19.74
C THR A 48 -9.96 -12.52 -18.37
N THR A 49 -11.19 -12.18 -17.99
CA THR A 49 -11.53 -11.69 -16.64
C THR A 49 -11.15 -12.68 -15.54
N VAL A 50 -11.16 -13.98 -15.85
CA VAL A 50 -10.74 -15.04 -14.93
C VAL A 50 -9.23 -15.00 -14.73
N ASP A 51 -8.45 -14.77 -15.80
CA ASP A 51 -6.99 -14.61 -15.69
C ASP A 51 -6.64 -13.43 -14.79
N TYR A 52 -7.30 -12.29 -14.98
CA TYR A 52 -7.13 -11.12 -14.10
C TYR A 52 -7.49 -11.43 -12.65
N SER A 53 -8.64 -12.07 -12.41
CA SER A 53 -9.07 -12.45 -11.06
C SER A 53 -8.04 -13.36 -10.38
N ASN A 54 -7.50 -14.34 -11.11
CA ASN A 54 -6.49 -15.26 -10.60
C ASN A 54 -5.15 -14.56 -10.36
N GLY A 55 -4.72 -13.69 -11.29
CA GLY A 55 -3.50 -12.91 -11.19
C GLY A 55 -3.51 -12.00 -9.96
N TYR A 56 -4.57 -11.23 -9.77
CA TYR A 56 -4.72 -10.37 -8.59
C TYR A 56 -4.87 -11.16 -7.29
N LYS A 57 -5.59 -12.29 -7.29
CA LYS A 57 -5.63 -13.17 -6.11
C LYS A 57 -4.25 -13.70 -5.72
N ASN A 58 -3.43 -14.08 -6.71
CA ASN A 58 -2.05 -14.49 -6.44
C ASN A 58 -1.20 -13.32 -5.90
N LEU A 59 -1.35 -12.12 -6.47
CA LEU A 59 -0.68 -10.92 -5.98
C LEU A 59 -1.09 -10.57 -4.54
N GLU A 60 -2.39 -10.67 -4.19
CA GLU A 60 -2.87 -10.50 -2.80
C GLU A 60 -2.13 -11.46 -1.85
N ASN A 61 -2.05 -12.75 -2.18
CA ASN A 61 -1.34 -13.73 -1.34
C ASN A 61 0.16 -13.42 -1.17
N ILE A 62 0.81 -12.91 -2.21
CA ILE A 62 2.22 -12.47 -2.15
C ILE A 62 2.34 -11.25 -1.23
N LEU A 63 1.44 -10.28 -1.38
CA LEU A 63 1.42 -9.06 -0.58
C LEU A 63 1.13 -9.33 0.90
N GLU A 64 0.29 -10.30 1.23
CA GLU A 64 0.08 -10.71 2.62
C GLU A 64 1.37 -11.26 3.27
N LYS A 65 2.18 -12.01 2.51
CA LYS A 65 3.49 -12.47 2.98
C LYS A 65 4.45 -11.30 3.17
N GLU A 66 4.55 -10.41 2.19
CA GLU A 66 5.40 -9.20 2.27
C GLU A 66 4.99 -8.31 3.46
N LEU A 67 3.69 -8.14 3.71
CA LEU A 67 3.14 -7.42 4.86
C LEU A 67 3.59 -8.04 6.18
N ASN A 68 3.41 -9.36 6.33
CA ASN A 68 3.81 -10.06 7.54
C ASN A 68 5.33 -10.01 7.74
N THR A 69 6.12 -10.17 6.68
CA THR A 69 7.58 -10.06 6.75
C THR A 69 8.03 -8.66 7.16
N ALA A 70 7.51 -7.60 6.55
CA ALA A 70 7.84 -6.22 6.90
C ALA A 70 7.44 -5.90 8.36
N TYR A 71 6.25 -6.35 8.76
CA TYR A 71 5.75 -6.19 10.13
C TYR A 71 6.66 -6.88 11.15
N GLN A 72 7.02 -8.16 10.95
CA GLN A 72 7.87 -8.88 11.89
C GLN A 72 9.27 -8.26 11.99
N LYS A 73 9.88 -7.91 10.85
CA LYS A 73 11.19 -7.22 10.83
C LYS A 73 11.15 -5.91 11.63
N LEU A 74 10.08 -5.14 11.51
CA LEU A 74 9.92 -3.90 12.29
C LEU A 74 9.71 -4.21 13.76
N ILE A 75 8.80 -5.13 14.10
CA ILE A 75 8.54 -5.56 15.48
C ILE A 75 9.85 -5.95 16.17
N ASP A 76 10.74 -6.71 15.54
CA ASP A 76 11.99 -7.16 16.15
C ASP A 76 12.92 -6.02 16.58
N LYS A 77 12.80 -4.84 15.96
CA LYS A 77 13.60 -3.63 16.27
C LYS A 77 13.02 -2.76 17.37
N LEU A 78 11.75 -2.94 17.72
CA LEU A 78 11.02 -2.05 18.63
C LEU A 78 11.19 -2.44 20.10
N ASN A 79 11.15 -1.44 20.98
CA ASN A 79 11.03 -1.66 22.43
C ASN A 79 9.60 -2.14 22.80
N LYS A 80 9.39 -2.52 24.06
CA LYS A 80 8.13 -3.12 24.52
C LYS A 80 6.90 -2.24 24.23
N ASP A 81 6.99 -0.95 24.55
CA ASP A 81 5.86 -0.03 24.42
C ASP A 81 5.54 0.27 22.95
N GLN A 82 6.59 0.48 22.13
CA GLN A 82 6.47 0.64 20.68
C GLN A 82 5.86 -0.60 20.01
N LYS A 83 6.27 -1.80 20.42
CA LYS A 83 5.71 -3.08 19.93
C LYS A 83 4.21 -3.15 20.16
N GLU A 84 3.75 -2.78 21.36
CA GLU A 84 2.33 -2.85 21.72
C GLU A 84 1.50 -1.86 20.90
N ILE A 85 1.99 -0.63 20.74
CA ILE A 85 1.33 0.38 19.89
C ILE A 85 1.26 -0.10 18.43
N LEU A 86 2.34 -0.64 17.88
CA LEU A 86 2.35 -1.11 16.50
C LEU A 86 1.43 -2.33 16.30
N LYS A 87 1.37 -3.25 17.28
CA LYS A 87 0.43 -4.39 17.27
C LYS A 87 -1.02 -3.91 17.19
N GLN A 88 -1.39 -2.95 18.03
CA GLN A 88 -2.74 -2.38 18.04
C GLN A 88 -3.05 -1.65 16.72
N SER A 89 -2.12 -0.84 16.23
CA SER A 89 -2.25 -0.18 14.92
C SER A 89 -2.44 -1.19 13.78
N GLN A 90 -1.66 -2.28 13.76
CA GLN A 90 -1.75 -3.31 12.74
C GLN A 90 -3.10 -4.06 12.82
N SER A 91 -3.56 -4.37 14.04
CA SER A 91 -4.88 -4.99 14.25
C SER A 91 -6.02 -4.13 13.71
N GLN A 92 -6.04 -2.85 14.06
CA GLN A 92 -7.04 -1.90 13.56
C GLN A 92 -6.95 -1.71 12.04
N TRP A 93 -5.73 -1.70 11.49
CA TRP A 93 -5.54 -1.64 10.04
C TRP A 93 -6.11 -2.86 9.33
N VAL A 94 -6.02 -4.07 9.91
CA VAL A 94 -6.68 -5.26 9.35
C VAL A 94 -8.20 -5.09 9.32
N SER A 95 -8.80 -4.61 10.40
CA SER A 95 -10.25 -4.32 10.43
C SER A 95 -10.65 -3.26 9.38
N PHE A 96 -9.83 -2.21 9.21
CA PHE A 96 -10.00 -1.24 8.13
C PHE A 96 -9.94 -1.90 6.75
N ARG A 97 -8.87 -2.66 6.47
CA ARG A 97 -8.68 -3.35 5.18
C ARG A 97 -9.87 -4.22 4.82
N ASP A 98 -10.38 -4.99 5.78
CA ASP A 98 -11.50 -5.90 5.55
C ASP A 98 -12.78 -5.13 5.18
N LYS A 99 -13.03 -3.97 5.82
CA LYS A 99 -14.14 -3.07 5.48
C LYS A 99 -13.92 -2.34 4.16
N GLU A 100 -12.69 -1.93 3.86
CA GLU A 100 -12.34 -1.33 2.59
C GLU A 100 -12.56 -2.31 1.44
N PHE A 101 -12.22 -3.59 1.64
CA PHE A 101 -12.41 -4.65 0.66
C PHE A 101 -13.89 -4.95 0.39
N GLU A 102 -14.72 -4.92 1.44
CA GLU A 102 -16.18 -5.00 1.32
C GLU A 102 -16.73 -3.81 0.51
N PHE A 103 -16.28 -2.59 0.83
CA PHE A 103 -16.67 -1.38 0.10
C PHE A 103 -16.26 -1.44 -1.38
N ILE A 104 -15.01 -1.82 -1.68
CA ILE A 104 -14.50 -1.97 -3.04
C ILE A 104 -15.36 -2.96 -3.84
N SER A 105 -15.67 -4.11 -3.26
CA SER A 105 -16.45 -5.16 -3.93
C SER A 105 -17.89 -4.70 -4.22
N ASN A 106 -18.46 -3.89 -3.33
CA ASN A 106 -19.80 -3.34 -3.50
C ASN A 106 -19.83 -2.17 -4.52
N ASN A 107 -18.78 -1.34 -4.55
CA ASN A 107 -18.73 -0.18 -5.43
C ASN A 107 -18.40 -0.56 -6.87
N TRP A 108 -17.35 -1.37 -7.09
CA TRP A 108 -16.92 -1.84 -8.41
C TRP A 108 -17.49 -3.21 -8.71
N ASN A 109 -18.80 -3.27 -8.95
CA ASN A 109 -19.50 -4.51 -9.28
C ASN A 109 -19.83 -4.63 -10.78
N THR A 110 -20.21 -5.84 -11.20
CA THR A 110 -20.53 -6.14 -12.60
C THR A 110 -21.76 -5.40 -13.14
N GLN A 111 -22.68 -4.97 -12.27
CA GLN A 111 -23.86 -4.19 -12.69
C GLN A 111 -23.47 -2.78 -13.17
N ARG A 112 -22.42 -2.19 -12.57
CA ARG A 112 -21.94 -0.84 -12.91
C ARG A 112 -20.78 -0.80 -13.89
N PHE A 113 -19.89 -1.80 -13.84
CA PHE A 113 -18.61 -1.78 -14.56
C PHE A 113 -18.42 -3.01 -15.49
N GLY A 114 -19.41 -3.89 -15.60
CA GLY A 114 -19.34 -5.09 -16.42
C GLY A 114 -18.16 -6.00 -16.02
N SER A 115 -17.61 -6.73 -16.98
CA SER A 115 -16.49 -7.66 -16.76
C SER A 115 -15.17 -6.97 -16.39
N SER A 116 -15.05 -5.65 -16.60
CA SER A 116 -13.87 -4.87 -16.20
C SER A 116 -13.77 -4.64 -14.69
N SER A 117 -14.86 -4.90 -13.96
CA SER A 117 -14.92 -4.73 -12.50
C SER A 117 -13.88 -5.57 -11.76
N ALA A 118 -13.53 -6.75 -12.27
CA ALA A 118 -12.53 -7.62 -11.67
C ALA A 118 -11.13 -6.98 -11.63
N ILE A 119 -10.77 -6.23 -12.66
CA ILE A 119 -9.48 -5.52 -12.73
C ILE A 119 -9.46 -4.40 -11.69
N SER A 120 -10.54 -3.61 -11.62
CA SER A 120 -10.67 -2.52 -10.63
C SER A 120 -10.63 -3.05 -9.20
N ILE A 121 -11.41 -4.09 -8.89
CA ILE A 121 -11.42 -4.72 -7.57
C ILE A 121 -10.00 -5.19 -7.19
N GLY A 122 -9.34 -5.94 -8.08
CA GLY A 122 -8.01 -6.48 -7.82
C GLY A 122 -6.97 -5.39 -7.60
N ASP A 123 -6.99 -4.33 -8.41
CA ASP A 123 -6.06 -3.21 -8.27
C ASP A 123 -6.26 -2.47 -6.94
N TYR A 124 -7.48 -2.03 -6.62
CA TYR A 124 -7.74 -1.31 -5.36
C TYR A 124 -7.38 -2.14 -4.12
N ARG A 125 -7.74 -3.43 -4.11
CA ARG A 125 -7.45 -4.31 -2.98
C ARG A 125 -5.95 -4.48 -2.78
N THR A 126 -5.21 -4.74 -3.86
CA THR A 126 -3.75 -4.92 -3.78
C THR A 126 -3.04 -3.63 -3.40
N GLN A 127 -3.49 -2.46 -3.89
CA GLN A 127 -2.91 -1.18 -3.51
C GLN A 127 -3.07 -0.85 -2.02
N THR A 128 -4.19 -1.21 -1.40
CA THR A 128 -4.37 -1.08 0.05
C THR A 128 -3.29 -1.83 0.83
N ILE A 129 -2.95 -3.05 0.41
CA ILE A 129 -1.88 -3.83 1.05
C ILE A 129 -0.50 -3.26 0.73
N ILE A 130 -0.22 -2.92 -0.54
CA ILE A 130 1.05 -2.31 -0.99
C ILE A 130 1.39 -1.08 -0.14
N ASN A 131 0.43 -0.18 0.06
CA ASN A 131 0.64 1.04 0.83
C ASN A 131 1.02 0.75 2.28
N ARG A 132 0.43 -0.27 2.90
CA ARG A 132 0.81 -0.66 4.27
C ARG A 132 2.20 -1.30 4.31
N VAL A 133 2.55 -2.15 3.35
CA VAL A 133 3.91 -2.71 3.25
C VAL A 133 4.94 -1.57 3.13
N ARG A 134 4.73 -0.63 2.20
CA ARG A 134 5.61 0.54 2.02
C ARG A 134 5.77 1.33 3.31
N GLN A 135 4.66 1.60 4.01
CA GLN A 135 4.68 2.32 5.28
C GLN A 135 5.54 1.60 6.33
N LEU A 136 5.39 0.28 6.48
CA LEU A 136 6.18 -0.51 7.43
C LEU A 136 7.67 -0.56 7.04
N LEU A 137 7.98 -0.71 5.75
CA LEU A 137 9.35 -0.69 5.25
C LEU A 137 10.01 0.68 5.44
N MET A 138 9.26 1.78 5.25
CA MET A 138 9.74 3.13 5.54
C MET A 138 10.04 3.30 7.03
N TYR A 139 9.19 2.79 7.92
CA TYR A 139 9.48 2.82 9.36
C TYR A 139 10.74 2.03 9.68
N LEU A 140 10.90 0.83 9.10
CA LEU A 140 12.05 -0.05 9.29
C LEU A 140 13.39 0.60 8.87
N LYS A 141 13.40 1.48 7.85
CA LYS A 141 14.62 2.22 7.45
C LYS A 141 15.23 3.02 8.61
N ASN A 142 14.42 3.47 9.57
CA ASN A 142 14.91 4.22 10.75
C ASN A 142 15.55 3.32 11.83
N TYR A 143 15.55 2.00 11.63
CA TYR A 143 16.13 0.99 12.55
C TYR A 143 17.19 0.11 11.89
N SER A 144 17.63 0.52 10.69
CA SER A 144 18.68 -0.13 9.90
C SER A 144 20.04 0.43 10.25
#